data_AF-A0A836X705-F1
#
_entry.id   AF-A0A836X705-F1
#
_cell.length_a   1.000
_cell.length_b   1.000
_cell.length_c   1.000
_cell.angle_alpha   90.00
_cell.angle_beta   90.00
_cell.angle_gamma   90.00
#
_symmetry.space_group_name_H-M   'P 1'
#
loop_
_entity.id
_entity.type
_entity.pdbx_description
1 polymer ?
#
loop_
_entity_poly.entity_id
_entity_poly.type
_entity_poly.pdbx_seq_one_letter_code
_entity_poly.pdbx_strand_id
1 'polypeptide(L)'
;METSIVKLVACMLLTILFFSPVKAVTNAEIEALEKQLEQQESEEKKHLQELQAEDERKREVENQRIKNSKKEKRLAEKEKQQQEEKRREEASRFAEQEQLRKQKQEQEEEKKKYVLYIAEAEQALVAKDKELAIKKYNEAVKLYPGDIVATLGIETAKKLKHKLCYEVLGKWNWSKAVGREYIVLHDNGVLEYQAHMKGSGHWECISPETRTIKINLSMAGFSNEWLSTYSEDGKCLLGPKAWGERSCYYRPVNESSRTNKLDAEPNDICSKIIGVWRWDDMARTITRFYVDGKVVSKNILKSEGKWECINAQNRTFTMSTWNNKRDVKMSISMDEIESTNALFGTKIVARKISSNPEENIKSAKSSHLP
;
A
#
# COMPACT_ATOMS: atom_id res chain seq x y z
N MET A 1 64.72 -60.66 53.22
CA MET A 1 65.63 -60.47 54.38
C MET A 1 64.90 -60.67 55.73
N GLU A 2 63.57 -60.76 55.75
CA GLU A 2 62.77 -60.86 56.99
C GLU A 2 62.61 -62.29 57.54
N THR A 3 62.93 -63.34 56.77
CA THR A 3 62.78 -64.74 57.22
C THR A 3 63.96 -65.27 58.07
N SER A 4 65.09 -64.55 58.15
CA SER A 4 66.27 -64.98 58.93
C SER A 4 66.23 -64.54 60.40
N ILE A 5 65.49 -63.47 60.73
CA ILE A 5 65.42 -62.95 62.12
C ILE A 5 64.57 -63.88 62.99
N VAL A 6 63.51 -64.48 62.45
CA VAL A 6 62.61 -65.38 63.20
C VAL A 6 63.32 -66.67 63.64
N LYS A 7 64.27 -67.20 62.84
CA LYS A 7 65.02 -68.42 63.20
C LYS A 7 66.09 -68.17 64.27
N LEU A 8 66.66 -66.97 64.33
CA LEU A 8 67.70 -66.61 65.31
C LEU A 8 67.10 -66.32 66.69
N VAL A 9 65.89 -65.74 66.73
CA VAL A 9 65.14 -65.51 67.98
C VAL A 9 64.61 -66.83 68.56
N ALA A 10 64.15 -67.77 67.73
CA ALA A 10 63.70 -69.09 68.19
C ALA A 10 64.84 -69.94 68.81
N CYS A 11 66.09 -69.77 68.34
CA CYS A 11 67.24 -70.52 68.86
C CYS A 11 67.79 -69.96 70.19
N MET A 12 67.72 -68.64 70.41
CA MET A 12 68.11 -68.03 71.70
C MET A 12 67.08 -68.28 72.82
N LEU A 13 65.78 -68.37 72.49
CA LEU A 13 64.75 -68.67 73.49
C LEU A 13 64.81 -70.12 74.00
N LEU A 14 65.33 -71.06 73.21
CA LEU A 14 65.47 -72.45 73.63
C LEU A 14 66.63 -72.70 74.61
N THR A 15 67.62 -71.80 74.69
CA THR A 15 68.79 -71.98 75.57
C THR A 15 68.64 -71.37 76.95
N ILE A 16 67.66 -70.49 77.17
CA ILE A 16 67.46 -69.82 78.47
C ILE A 16 66.53 -70.63 79.41
N LEU A 17 65.78 -71.62 78.90
CA LEU A 17 64.83 -72.41 79.71
C LEU A 17 65.44 -73.55 80.54
N PHE A 18 66.76 -73.83 80.46
CA PHE A 18 67.36 -75.02 81.09
C PHE A 18 68.14 -74.82 82.40
N PHE A 19 68.36 -73.59 82.88
CA PHE A 19 69.15 -73.35 84.09
C PHE A 19 68.55 -72.26 84.99
N SER A 20 67.41 -72.56 85.61
CA SER A 20 66.97 -71.83 86.81
C SER A 20 66.29 -72.81 87.77
N PRO A 21 66.67 -72.86 89.05
CA PRO A 21 66.03 -73.71 90.04
C PRO A 21 64.58 -73.24 90.24
N VAL A 22 63.64 -74.14 89.96
CA VAL A 22 62.20 -73.96 90.21
C VAL A 22 62.00 -73.77 91.71
N LYS A 23 61.95 -72.50 92.15
CA LYS A 23 61.35 -72.16 93.44
C LYS A 23 59.88 -72.54 93.33
N ALA A 24 59.39 -73.34 94.29
CA ALA A 24 58.00 -73.74 94.36
C ALA A 24 57.14 -72.47 94.38
N VAL A 25 56.45 -72.23 93.25
CA VAL A 25 55.51 -71.12 93.10
C VAL A 25 54.50 -71.25 94.23
N THR A 26 54.42 -70.22 95.05
CA THR A 26 53.49 -70.20 96.16
C THR A 26 52.09 -69.92 95.64
N ASN A 27 51.05 -70.49 96.23
CA ASN A 27 49.65 -70.28 95.78
C ASN A 27 49.26 -68.79 95.67
N ALA A 28 49.93 -67.91 96.41
CA ALA A 28 49.74 -66.45 96.33
C ALA A 28 50.28 -65.83 95.02
N GLU A 29 51.34 -66.37 94.43
CA GLU A 29 51.90 -65.89 93.15
C GLU A 29 51.04 -66.33 91.96
N ILE A 30 50.37 -67.49 92.06
CA ILE A 30 49.41 -67.96 91.04
C ILE A 30 48.17 -67.05 91.01
N GLU A 31 47.63 -66.70 92.18
CA GLU A 31 46.46 -65.80 92.28
C GLU A 31 46.79 -64.37 91.78
N ALA A 32 48.01 -63.89 92.02
CA ALA A 32 48.47 -62.60 91.50
C ALA A 32 48.61 -62.58 89.97
N LEU A 33 49.09 -63.67 89.37
CA LEU A 33 49.19 -63.85 87.92
C LEU A 33 47.82 -63.99 87.26
N GLU A 34 46.88 -64.71 87.88
CA GLU A 34 45.50 -64.80 87.38
C GLU A 34 44.81 -63.43 87.34
N LYS A 35 44.97 -62.61 88.38
CA LYS A 35 44.46 -61.23 88.39
C LYS A 35 45.10 -60.35 87.31
N GLN A 36 46.39 -60.52 87.03
CA GLN A 36 47.06 -59.79 85.94
C GLN A 36 46.56 -60.24 84.57
N LEU A 37 46.34 -61.54 84.37
CA LEU A 37 45.82 -62.08 83.12
C LEU A 37 44.38 -61.61 82.87
N GLU A 38 43.52 -61.64 83.89
CA GLU A 38 42.14 -61.17 83.80
C GLU A 38 42.08 -59.65 83.51
N GLN A 39 43.00 -58.88 84.11
CA GLN A 39 43.14 -57.46 83.80
C GLN A 39 43.56 -57.23 82.34
N GLN A 40 44.56 -57.99 81.84
CA GLN A 40 45.00 -57.93 80.44
C GLN A 40 43.89 -58.33 79.46
N GLU A 41 43.14 -59.40 79.74
CA GLU A 41 42.00 -59.80 78.91
C GLU A 41 40.90 -58.73 78.90
N SER A 42 40.69 -58.02 80.02
CA SER A 42 39.74 -56.90 80.08
C SER A 42 40.20 -55.70 79.24
N GLU A 43 41.51 -55.43 79.25
CA GLU A 43 42.13 -54.34 78.48
C GLU A 43 42.13 -54.65 76.99
N GLU A 44 42.44 -55.88 76.59
CA GLU A 44 42.32 -56.34 75.19
C GLU A 44 40.87 -56.28 74.70
N LYS A 45 39.89 -56.70 75.51
CA LYS A 45 38.46 -56.58 75.15
C LYS A 45 38.04 -55.13 74.98
N LYS A 46 38.48 -54.22 75.85
CA LYS A 46 38.22 -52.78 75.70
C LYS A 46 38.86 -52.20 74.45
N HIS A 47 40.13 -52.53 74.18
CA HIS A 47 40.83 -52.07 72.98
C HIS A 47 40.16 -52.59 71.70
N LEU A 48 39.71 -53.84 71.68
CA LEU A 48 38.96 -54.40 70.55
C LEU A 48 37.60 -53.70 70.35
N GLN A 49 36.88 -53.40 71.44
CA GLN A 49 35.64 -52.62 71.37
C GLN A 49 35.88 -51.19 70.85
N GLU A 50 36.95 -50.54 71.29
CA GLU A 50 37.33 -49.21 70.80
C GLU A 50 37.68 -49.23 69.30
N LEU A 51 38.41 -50.25 68.83
CA LEU A 51 38.70 -50.45 67.41
C LEU A 51 37.43 -50.65 66.58
N GLN A 52 36.49 -51.48 67.06
CA GLN A 52 35.20 -51.68 66.39
C GLN A 52 34.39 -50.38 66.32
N ALA A 53 34.35 -49.62 67.42
CA ALA A 53 33.67 -48.33 67.48
C ALA A 53 34.36 -47.26 66.59
N GLU A 54 35.68 -47.30 66.43
CA GLU A 54 36.39 -46.43 65.49
C GLU A 54 36.09 -46.79 64.03
N ASP A 55 36.08 -48.07 63.68
CA ASP A 55 35.73 -48.55 62.34
C ASP A 55 34.28 -48.20 61.97
N GLU A 56 33.35 -48.32 62.91
CA GLU A 56 31.96 -47.92 62.70
C GLU A 56 31.83 -46.40 62.48
N ARG A 57 32.54 -45.58 63.28
CA ARG A 57 32.61 -44.13 63.07
C ARG A 57 33.20 -43.77 61.71
N LYS A 58 34.26 -44.45 61.25
CA LYS A 58 34.84 -44.26 59.91
C LYS A 58 33.84 -44.59 58.80
N ARG A 59 33.09 -45.70 58.95
CA ARG A 59 32.04 -46.09 57.98
C ARG A 59 30.91 -45.06 57.93
N GLU A 60 30.50 -44.51 59.08
CA GLU A 60 29.45 -43.49 59.13
C GLU A 60 29.91 -42.19 58.44
N VAL A 61 31.14 -41.74 58.71
CA VAL A 61 31.72 -40.56 58.06
C VAL A 61 31.82 -40.76 56.55
N GLU A 62 32.25 -41.93 56.08
CA GLU A 62 32.34 -42.22 54.65
C GLU A 62 30.95 -42.30 53.99
N ASN A 63 29.96 -42.89 54.67
CA ASN A 63 28.57 -42.89 54.21
C ASN A 63 27.99 -41.47 54.12
N GLN A 64 28.32 -40.59 55.08
CA GLN A 64 27.94 -39.18 55.04
C GLN A 64 28.58 -38.46 53.84
N ARG A 65 29.87 -38.70 53.57
CA ARG A 65 30.59 -38.15 52.41
C ARG A 65 29.97 -38.61 51.10
N ILE A 66 29.65 -39.89 50.97
CA ILE A 66 28.98 -40.44 49.78
C ILE A 66 27.60 -39.80 49.60
N LYS A 67 26.82 -39.64 50.69
CA LYS A 67 25.51 -38.96 50.65
C LYS A 67 25.64 -37.51 50.19
N ASN A 68 26.60 -36.76 50.72
CA ASN A 68 26.86 -35.37 50.34
C ASN A 68 27.32 -35.25 48.90
N SER A 69 28.28 -36.08 48.46
CA SER A 69 28.74 -36.11 47.07
C SER A 69 27.61 -36.47 46.09
N LYS A 70 26.73 -37.40 46.44
CA LYS A 70 25.52 -37.71 45.64
C LYS A 70 24.56 -36.52 45.58
N LYS A 71 24.39 -35.78 46.67
CA LYS A 71 23.55 -34.58 46.71
C LYS A 71 24.12 -33.45 45.84
N GLU A 72 25.42 -33.20 45.91
CA GLU A 72 26.13 -32.21 45.09
C GLU A 72 26.04 -32.54 43.60
N LYS A 73 26.27 -33.81 43.22
CA LYS A 73 26.12 -34.26 41.82
C LYS A 73 24.71 -34.02 41.28
N ARG A 74 23.68 -34.32 42.08
CA ARG A 74 22.27 -34.06 41.71
C ARG A 74 21.98 -32.56 41.59
N LEU A 75 22.58 -31.72 42.42
CA LEU A 75 22.40 -30.27 42.35
C LEU A 75 23.06 -29.72 41.08
N ALA A 76 24.31 -30.10 40.80
CA ALA A 76 25.03 -29.69 39.60
C ALA A 76 24.34 -30.17 38.31
N GLU A 77 23.75 -31.37 38.31
CA GLU A 77 22.97 -31.87 37.18
C GLU A 77 21.70 -31.06 36.94
N LYS A 78 20.97 -30.70 38.01
CA LYS A 78 19.80 -29.82 37.92
C LYS A 78 20.16 -28.42 37.40
N GLU A 79 21.27 -27.85 37.86
CA GLU A 79 21.76 -26.55 37.36
C GLU A 79 22.11 -26.61 35.87
N LYS A 80 22.76 -27.69 35.42
CA LYS A 80 23.04 -27.90 34.00
C LYS A 80 21.77 -28.03 33.17
N GLN A 81 20.77 -28.76 33.65
CA GLN A 81 19.47 -28.89 32.97
C GLN A 81 18.76 -27.54 32.87
N GLN A 82 18.72 -26.75 33.95
CA GLN A 82 18.13 -25.41 33.93
C GLN A 82 18.87 -24.45 32.99
N GLN A 83 20.20 -24.52 32.94
CA GLN A 83 20.99 -23.69 32.02
C GLN A 83 20.79 -24.11 30.57
N GLU A 84 20.62 -25.40 30.29
CA GLU A 84 20.28 -25.88 28.96
C GLU A 84 18.87 -25.45 28.54
N GLU A 85 17.89 -25.56 29.44
CA GLU A 85 16.52 -25.10 29.22
C GLU A 85 16.47 -23.60 28.90
N LYS A 86 17.14 -22.76 29.70
CA LYS A 86 17.25 -21.31 29.43
C LYS A 86 17.86 -21.02 28.05
N ARG A 87 18.93 -21.74 27.67
CA ARG A 87 19.54 -21.59 26.34
C ARG A 87 18.59 -22.00 25.21
N ARG A 88 17.79 -23.05 25.42
CA ARG A 88 16.77 -23.48 24.46
C ARG A 88 15.64 -22.44 24.34
N GLU A 89 15.18 -21.87 25.44
CA GLU A 89 14.20 -20.80 25.44
C GLU A 89 14.71 -19.54 24.73
N GLU A 90 15.93 -19.11 25.02
CA GLU A 90 16.57 -17.96 24.34
C GLU A 90 16.74 -18.21 22.84
N ALA A 91 17.16 -19.41 22.45
CA ALA A 91 17.27 -19.81 21.03
C ALA A 91 15.90 -19.80 20.33
N SER A 92 14.85 -20.29 21.01
CA SER A 92 13.48 -20.26 20.48
C SER A 92 12.97 -18.83 20.30
N ARG A 93 13.18 -17.95 21.29
CA ARG A 93 12.80 -16.53 21.20
C ARG A 93 13.53 -15.81 20.07
N PHE A 94 14.81 -16.11 19.88
CA PHE A 94 15.59 -15.55 18.78
C PHE A 94 15.06 -16.01 17.42
N ALA A 95 14.76 -17.31 17.26
CA ALA A 95 14.20 -17.86 16.03
C ALA A 95 12.83 -17.24 15.69
N GLU A 96 11.95 -17.06 16.69
CA GLU A 96 10.65 -16.41 16.53
C GLU A 96 10.80 -14.93 16.11
N GLN A 97 11.70 -14.19 16.74
CA GLN A 97 12.00 -12.80 16.36
C GLN A 97 12.54 -12.68 14.94
N GLU A 98 13.39 -13.62 14.51
CA GLU A 98 13.92 -13.63 13.15
C GLU A 98 12.82 -13.92 12.12
N GLN A 99 11.92 -14.87 12.40
CA GLN A 99 10.76 -15.15 11.55
C GLN A 99 9.84 -13.93 11.43
N LEU A 100 9.53 -13.28 12.56
CA LEU A 100 8.70 -12.07 12.55
C LEU A 100 9.35 -10.94 11.75
N ARG A 101 10.68 -10.80 11.82
CA ARG A 101 11.42 -9.80 11.04
C ARG A 101 11.33 -10.10 9.54
N LYS A 102 11.50 -11.36 9.13
CA LYS A 102 11.37 -11.78 7.73
C LYS A 102 9.96 -11.53 7.18
N GLN A 103 8.93 -11.92 7.93
CA GLN A 103 7.54 -11.65 7.55
C GLN A 103 7.24 -10.14 7.39
N LYS A 104 7.76 -9.30 8.30
CA LYS A 104 7.61 -7.84 8.19
C LYS A 104 8.32 -7.28 6.96
N GLN A 105 9.51 -7.78 6.63
CA GLN A 105 10.25 -7.37 5.44
C GLN A 105 9.50 -7.76 4.16
N GLU A 106 9.01 -9.00 4.09
CA GLU A 106 8.21 -9.48 2.95
C GLU A 106 6.93 -8.65 2.76
N GLN A 107 6.20 -8.36 3.84
CA GLN A 107 5.01 -7.50 3.79
C GLN A 107 5.33 -6.08 3.33
N GLU A 108 6.46 -5.51 3.73
CA GLU A 108 6.87 -4.17 3.30
C GLU A 108 7.27 -4.16 1.82
N GLU A 109 7.93 -5.21 1.33
CA GLU A 109 8.26 -5.37 -0.08
C GLU A 109 7.02 -5.57 -0.95
N GLU A 110 6.06 -6.38 -0.51
CA GLU A 110 4.77 -6.55 -1.20
C GLU A 110 4.00 -5.23 -1.26
N LYS A 111 3.97 -4.46 -0.17
CA LYS A 111 3.35 -3.13 -0.15
C LYS A 111 4.01 -2.18 -1.14
N LYS A 112 5.34 -2.17 -1.23
CA LYS A 112 6.10 -1.35 -2.20
C LYS A 112 5.75 -1.75 -3.63
N LYS A 113 5.68 -3.05 -3.94
CA LYS A 113 5.28 -3.56 -5.26
C LYS A 113 3.85 -3.17 -5.62
N TYR A 114 2.91 -3.26 -4.67
CA TYR A 114 1.53 -2.84 -4.89
C TYR A 114 1.44 -1.35 -5.23
N VAL A 115 2.08 -0.47 -4.45
CA VAL A 115 2.08 0.97 -4.72
C VAL A 115 2.64 1.27 -6.11
N LEU A 116 3.72 0.58 -6.50
CA LEU A 116 4.29 0.72 -7.85
C LEU A 116 3.30 0.28 -8.93
N TYR A 117 2.64 -0.88 -8.78
CA TYR A 117 1.66 -1.36 -9.76
C TYR A 117 0.46 -0.44 -9.91
N ILE A 118 -0.05 0.14 -8.80
CA ILE A 118 -1.13 1.13 -8.87
C ILE A 118 -0.68 2.37 -9.64
N ALA A 119 0.48 2.93 -9.30
CA ALA A 119 1.01 4.13 -9.98
C ALA A 119 1.24 3.89 -11.48
N GLU A 120 1.82 2.74 -11.85
CA GLU A 120 2.02 2.37 -13.26
C GLU A 120 0.68 2.15 -13.98
N ALA A 121 -0.33 1.58 -13.31
CA ALA A 121 -1.65 1.39 -13.88
C ALA A 121 -2.37 2.72 -14.13
N GLU A 122 -2.29 3.66 -13.19
CA GLU A 122 -2.84 5.01 -13.32
C GLU A 122 -2.14 5.80 -14.45
N GLN A 123 -0.81 5.72 -14.55
CA GLN A 123 -0.07 6.31 -15.66
C GLN A 123 -0.48 5.73 -17.01
N ALA A 124 -0.69 4.40 -17.08
CA ALA A 124 -1.16 3.74 -18.30
C ALA A 124 -2.60 4.18 -18.67
N LEU A 125 -3.48 4.40 -17.69
CA LEU A 125 -4.81 4.98 -17.93
C LEU A 125 -4.72 6.37 -18.57
N VAL A 126 -3.86 7.25 -18.04
CA VAL A 126 -3.62 8.61 -18.58
C VAL A 126 -3.06 8.54 -20.00
N ALA A 127 -2.12 7.63 -20.23
CA ALA A 127 -1.55 7.36 -21.55
C ALA A 127 -2.55 6.68 -22.52
N LYS A 128 -3.75 6.34 -22.06
CA LYS A 128 -4.79 5.58 -22.78
C LYS A 128 -4.33 4.16 -23.19
N ASP A 129 -3.27 3.65 -22.59
CA ASP A 129 -2.82 2.25 -22.72
C ASP A 129 -3.57 1.37 -21.72
N LYS A 130 -4.76 0.93 -22.15
CA LYS A 130 -5.71 0.24 -21.29
C LYS A 130 -5.29 -1.20 -21.02
N GLU A 131 -4.60 -1.82 -21.96
CA GLU A 131 -4.13 -3.20 -21.82
C GLU A 131 -3.04 -3.27 -20.76
N LEU A 132 -2.10 -2.32 -20.78
CA LEU A 132 -1.11 -2.16 -19.74
C LEU A 132 -1.77 -1.80 -18.39
N ALA A 133 -2.74 -0.88 -18.37
CA ALA A 133 -3.46 -0.54 -17.15
C ALA A 133 -4.16 -1.76 -16.51
N ILE A 134 -4.92 -2.53 -17.29
CA ILE A 134 -5.58 -3.77 -16.82
C ILE A 134 -4.54 -4.76 -16.31
N LYS A 135 -3.43 -4.93 -17.04
CA LYS A 135 -2.34 -5.84 -16.63
C LYS A 135 -1.77 -5.43 -15.27
N LYS A 136 -1.43 -4.15 -15.07
CA LYS A 136 -0.84 -3.65 -13.82
C LYS A 136 -1.81 -3.70 -12.64
N TYR A 137 -3.09 -3.35 -12.84
CA TYR A 137 -4.08 -3.54 -11.79
C TYR A 137 -4.31 -5.02 -11.43
N ASN A 138 -4.28 -5.94 -12.40
CA ASN A 138 -4.37 -7.37 -12.10
C ASN A 138 -3.17 -7.85 -11.26
N GLU A 139 -1.95 -7.37 -11.51
CA GLU A 139 -0.80 -7.67 -10.65
C GLU A 139 -0.99 -7.10 -9.22
N ALA A 140 -1.59 -5.92 -9.08
CA ALA A 140 -1.95 -5.35 -7.78
C ALA A 140 -3.00 -6.20 -7.04
N VAL A 141 -4.04 -6.70 -7.73
CA VAL A 141 -5.07 -7.58 -7.14
C VAL A 141 -4.50 -8.93 -6.71
N LYS A 142 -3.49 -9.47 -7.42
CA LYS A 142 -2.80 -10.69 -6.99
C LYS A 142 -2.08 -10.52 -5.65
N LEU A 143 -1.50 -9.33 -5.40
CA LEU A 143 -0.86 -9.01 -4.13
C LEU A 143 -1.88 -8.74 -3.01
N TYR A 144 -2.97 -8.07 -3.32
CA TYR A 144 -4.03 -7.75 -2.35
C TYR A 144 -5.42 -8.12 -2.89
N PRO A 145 -5.83 -9.40 -2.75
CA PRO A 145 -7.14 -9.86 -3.21
C PRO A 145 -8.27 -9.12 -2.49
N GLY A 146 -9.22 -8.58 -3.26
CA GLY A 146 -10.35 -7.81 -2.73
C GLY A 146 -10.09 -6.30 -2.57
N ASP A 147 -8.92 -5.80 -2.97
CA ASP A 147 -8.65 -4.36 -2.99
C ASP A 147 -9.62 -3.61 -3.92
N ILE A 148 -10.34 -2.64 -3.36
CA ILE A 148 -11.39 -1.90 -4.08
C ILE A 148 -10.77 -1.00 -5.15
N VAL A 149 -9.64 -0.38 -4.87
CA VAL A 149 -8.97 0.56 -5.80
C VAL A 149 -8.53 -0.16 -7.06
N ALA A 150 -7.79 -1.26 -6.93
CA ALA A 150 -7.34 -2.04 -8.07
C ALA A 150 -8.51 -2.64 -8.87
N THR A 151 -9.56 -3.11 -8.19
CA THR A 151 -10.75 -3.67 -8.83
C THR A 151 -11.51 -2.61 -9.65
N LEU A 152 -11.77 -1.43 -9.07
CA LEU A 152 -12.40 -0.31 -9.78
C LEU A 152 -11.51 0.20 -10.93
N GLY A 153 -10.20 0.17 -10.76
CA GLY A 153 -9.23 0.48 -11.81
C GLY A 153 -9.36 -0.44 -13.03
N ILE A 154 -9.52 -1.74 -12.82
CA ILE A 154 -9.77 -2.73 -13.89
C ILE A 154 -11.08 -2.43 -14.62
N GLU A 155 -12.17 -2.18 -13.89
CA GLU A 155 -13.46 -1.84 -14.50
C GLU A 155 -13.40 -0.55 -15.32
N THR A 156 -12.71 0.46 -14.79
CA THR A 156 -12.51 1.75 -15.47
C THR A 156 -11.71 1.56 -16.76
N ALA A 157 -10.60 0.80 -16.70
CA ALA A 157 -9.79 0.49 -17.87
C ALA A 157 -10.58 -0.32 -18.93
N LYS A 158 -11.43 -1.27 -18.50
CA LYS A 158 -12.35 -2.00 -19.37
C LYS A 158 -13.39 -1.08 -20.01
N LYS A 159 -14.02 -0.18 -19.25
CA LYS A 159 -14.97 0.81 -19.80
C LYS A 159 -14.29 1.73 -20.81
N LEU A 160 -13.07 2.17 -20.53
CA LEU A 160 -12.26 2.94 -21.48
C LEU A 160 -11.99 2.15 -22.75
N LYS A 161 -11.84 0.81 -22.70
CA LYS A 161 -11.67 -0.04 -23.90
C LYS A 161 -12.80 0.20 -24.88
N HIS A 162 -14.01 0.34 -24.37
CA HIS A 162 -15.20 0.65 -25.16
C HIS A 162 -15.38 2.15 -25.46
N LYS A 163 -14.88 3.08 -24.62
CA LYS A 163 -15.01 4.54 -24.81
C LYS A 163 -14.46 5.07 -26.13
N LEU A 164 -13.36 4.51 -26.65
CA LEU A 164 -12.83 4.92 -27.97
C LEU A 164 -13.81 4.60 -29.11
N CYS A 165 -14.63 3.56 -28.95
CA CYS A 165 -15.74 3.28 -29.85
C CYS A 165 -16.93 4.22 -29.62
N TYR A 166 -17.15 4.65 -28.37
CA TYR A 166 -18.26 5.56 -28.05
C TYR A 166 -18.02 7.01 -28.51
N GLU A 167 -16.80 7.36 -28.93
CA GLU A 167 -16.53 8.63 -29.62
C GLU A 167 -17.28 8.73 -30.97
N VAL A 168 -17.64 7.59 -31.58
CA VAL A 168 -18.43 7.58 -32.82
C VAL A 168 -19.94 7.75 -32.60
N LEU A 169 -20.42 7.74 -31.34
CA LEU A 169 -21.85 7.89 -31.07
C LEU A 169 -22.41 9.23 -31.54
N GLY A 170 -23.70 9.24 -31.85
CA GLY A 170 -24.44 10.44 -32.23
C GLY A 170 -24.69 10.54 -33.72
N LYS A 171 -25.11 11.73 -34.14
CA LYS A 171 -25.59 12.00 -35.49
C LYS A 171 -24.46 12.43 -36.42
N TRP A 172 -24.41 11.82 -37.60
CA TRP A 172 -23.46 12.13 -38.66
C TRP A 172 -24.19 12.45 -39.96
N ASN A 173 -23.84 13.58 -40.57
CA ASN A 173 -24.45 14.06 -41.80
C ASN A 173 -23.55 13.76 -43.00
N TRP A 174 -24.14 13.33 -44.10
CA TRP A 174 -23.39 13.13 -45.34
C TRP A 174 -23.17 14.46 -46.08
N SER A 175 -21.92 14.81 -46.39
CA SER A 175 -21.54 16.18 -46.82
C SER A 175 -21.89 16.59 -48.26
N LYS A 176 -22.20 15.65 -49.15
CA LYS A 176 -22.24 15.94 -50.60
C LYS A 176 -23.63 15.99 -51.22
N ALA A 177 -24.66 15.54 -50.53
CA ALA A 177 -26.02 15.60 -51.03
C ALA A 177 -26.74 16.83 -50.47
N VAL A 178 -27.46 17.56 -51.32
CA VAL A 178 -28.35 18.67 -50.95
C VAL A 178 -29.62 18.16 -50.23
N GLY A 179 -29.51 17.08 -49.46
CA GLY A 179 -30.57 16.34 -48.79
C GLY A 179 -30.19 15.98 -47.36
N ARG A 180 -31.18 15.85 -46.47
CA ARG A 180 -31.05 15.63 -45.02
C ARG A 180 -30.63 14.20 -44.69
N GLU A 181 -29.59 13.68 -45.32
CA GLU A 181 -29.13 12.31 -45.08
C GLU A 181 -28.24 12.26 -43.84
N TYR A 182 -28.67 11.50 -42.83
CA TYR A 182 -27.89 11.28 -41.62
C TYR A 182 -27.98 9.84 -41.12
N ILE A 183 -26.90 9.40 -40.48
CA ILE A 183 -26.88 8.23 -39.62
C ILE A 183 -26.85 8.68 -38.16
N VAL A 184 -27.52 7.94 -37.28
CA VAL A 184 -27.36 8.08 -35.82
C VAL A 184 -26.86 6.75 -35.29
N LEU A 185 -25.72 6.79 -34.59
CA LEU A 185 -25.17 5.63 -33.90
C LEU A 185 -25.52 5.74 -32.41
N HIS A 186 -26.32 4.80 -31.91
CA HIS A 186 -26.77 4.75 -30.52
C HIS A 186 -25.86 3.87 -29.66
N ASP A 187 -25.79 4.14 -28.36
CA ASP A 187 -24.95 3.42 -27.39
C ASP A 187 -25.29 1.93 -27.23
N ASN A 188 -26.55 1.58 -27.47
CA ASN A 188 -27.06 0.21 -27.49
C ASN A 188 -26.72 -0.57 -28.77
N GLY A 189 -25.88 -0.02 -29.67
CA GLY A 189 -25.50 -0.66 -30.92
C GLY A 189 -26.54 -0.52 -32.04
N VAL A 190 -27.65 0.20 -31.82
CA VAL A 190 -28.63 0.49 -32.87
C VAL A 190 -28.12 1.60 -33.78
N LEU A 191 -28.39 1.46 -35.08
CA LEU A 191 -28.15 2.49 -36.09
C LEU A 191 -29.49 2.93 -36.68
N GLU A 192 -29.73 4.24 -36.71
CA GLU A 192 -30.82 4.84 -37.47
C GLU A 192 -30.28 5.53 -38.71
N TYR A 193 -30.86 5.24 -39.88
CA TYR A 193 -30.53 5.91 -41.13
C TYR A 193 -31.75 6.67 -41.63
N GLN A 194 -31.60 7.98 -41.82
CA GLN A 194 -32.64 8.81 -42.40
C GLN A 194 -32.13 9.43 -43.71
N ALA A 195 -32.71 8.98 -44.81
CA ALA A 195 -32.55 9.57 -46.14
C ALA A 195 -33.94 9.66 -46.82
N HIS A 196 -34.00 9.58 -48.14
CA HIS A 196 -35.27 9.42 -48.88
C HIS A 196 -36.03 8.14 -48.50
N MET A 197 -35.35 7.15 -47.93
CA MET A 197 -35.93 5.97 -47.31
C MET A 197 -35.42 5.83 -45.87
N LYS A 198 -36.28 5.38 -44.96
CA LYS A 198 -35.88 5.06 -43.58
C LYS A 198 -35.19 3.69 -43.56
N GLY A 199 -34.03 3.64 -42.92
CA GLY A 199 -33.30 2.41 -42.65
C GLY A 199 -33.00 2.27 -41.17
N SER A 200 -32.81 1.04 -40.73
CA SER A 200 -32.32 0.73 -39.39
C SER A 200 -31.26 -0.35 -39.48
N GLY A 201 -30.37 -0.36 -38.51
CA GLY A 201 -29.24 -1.26 -38.53
C GLY A 201 -28.67 -1.51 -37.15
N HIS A 202 -27.56 -2.22 -37.15
CA HIS A 202 -26.71 -2.35 -35.98
C HIS A 202 -25.31 -1.88 -36.33
N TRP A 203 -24.60 -1.36 -35.34
CA TRP A 203 -23.19 -1.12 -35.46
C TRP A 203 -22.47 -1.79 -34.29
N GLU A 204 -21.28 -2.30 -34.57
CA GLU A 204 -20.40 -2.88 -33.57
C GLU A 204 -19.00 -2.31 -33.73
N CYS A 205 -18.30 -2.09 -32.62
CA CYS A 205 -16.92 -1.69 -32.69
C CYS A 205 -16.03 -2.90 -32.88
N ILE A 206 -15.35 -2.97 -34.01
CA ILE A 206 -14.47 -4.11 -34.34
C ILE A 206 -13.10 -3.91 -33.72
N SER A 207 -12.54 -2.71 -33.85
CA SER A 207 -11.23 -2.39 -33.32
C SER A 207 -11.20 -0.92 -32.88
N PRO A 208 -11.14 -0.66 -31.56
CA PRO A 208 -10.97 0.70 -31.05
C PRO A 208 -9.65 1.34 -31.52
N GLU A 209 -8.59 0.54 -31.68
CA GLU A 209 -7.24 1.01 -32.04
C GLU A 209 -7.17 1.54 -33.46
N THR A 210 -7.74 0.78 -34.40
CA THR A 210 -7.84 1.21 -35.80
C THR A 210 -9.07 2.08 -36.04
N ARG A 211 -9.83 2.38 -34.98
CA ARG A 211 -11.11 3.10 -35.00
C ARG A 211 -12.08 2.53 -36.04
N THR A 212 -12.07 1.22 -36.19
CA THR A 212 -12.88 0.49 -37.16
C THR A 212 -14.17 0.04 -36.48
N ILE A 213 -15.28 0.51 -37.01
CA ILE A 213 -16.61 0.04 -36.66
C ILE A 213 -17.16 -0.76 -37.84
N LYS A 214 -17.99 -1.74 -37.53
CA LYS A 214 -18.79 -2.44 -38.51
C LYS A 214 -20.20 -1.90 -38.44
N ILE A 215 -20.76 -1.62 -39.59
CA ILE A 215 -22.11 -1.14 -39.76
C ILE A 215 -22.87 -2.19 -40.57
N ASN A 216 -24.00 -2.63 -40.04
CA ASN A 216 -24.97 -3.46 -40.72
C ASN A 216 -26.25 -2.65 -40.89
N LEU A 217 -26.54 -2.21 -42.11
CA LEU A 217 -27.72 -1.40 -42.43
C LEU A 217 -28.74 -2.23 -43.20
N SER A 218 -29.99 -2.21 -42.74
CA SER A 218 -31.13 -2.82 -43.41
C SER A 218 -32.07 -1.74 -43.94
N MET A 219 -32.38 -1.81 -45.25
CA MET A 219 -33.25 -0.89 -45.96
C MET A 219 -34.06 -1.62 -47.03
N ALA A 220 -35.39 -1.55 -46.97
CA ALA A 220 -36.32 -1.90 -48.06
C ALA A 220 -35.93 -3.12 -48.93
N GLY A 221 -35.59 -4.26 -48.29
CA GLY A 221 -35.22 -5.51 -48.99
C GLY A 221 -33.73 -5.71 -49.26
N PHE A 222 -32.88 -4.76 -48.86
CA PHE A 222 -31.42 -4.86 -48.94
C PHE A 222 -30.81 -4.82 -47.53
N SER A 223 -29.83 -5.68 -47.28
CA SER A 223 -29.01 -5.67 -46.07
C SER A 223 -27.55 -5.57 -46.50
N ASN A 224 -26.87 -4.52 -46.06
CA ASN A 224 -25.46 -4.31 -46.39
C ASN A 224 -24.66 -4.24 -45.11
N GLU A 225 -23.55 -4.97 -45.11
CA GLU A 225 -22.55 -4.96 -44.05
C GLU A 225 -21.28 -4.30 -44.57
N TRP A 226 -20.73 -3.35 -43.81
CA TRP A 226 -19.44 -2.77 -44.16
C TRP A 226 -18.63 -2.36 -42.93
N LEU A 227 -17.32 -2.30 -43.14
CA LEU A 227 -16.38 -1.70 -42.20
C LEU A 227 -16.22 -0.22 -42.52
N SER A 228 -16.30 0.60 -41.50
CA SER A 228 -16.11 2.04 -41.54
C SER A 228 -15.00 2.41 -40.56
N THR A 229 -14.15 3.34 -40.96
CA THR A 229 -13.05 3.81 -40.12
C THR A 229 -13.31 5.25 -39.73
N TYR A 230 -13.19 5.54 -38.44
CA TYR A 230 -13.30 6.90 -37.94
C TYR A 230 -11.96 7.62 -38.12
N SER A 231 -11.98 8.81 -38.73
CA SER A 231 -10.77 9.57 -39.03
C SER A 231 -9.99 9.93 -37.77
N GLU A 232 -8.67 10.13 -37.92
CA GLU A 232 -7.79 10.49 -36.81
C GLU A 232 -8.19 11.79 -36.10
N ASP A 233 -8.73 12.76 -36.85
CA ASP A 233 -9.20 14.05 -36.34
C ASP A 233 -10.59 13.98 -35.68
N GLY A 234 -11.26 12.83 -35.75
CA GLY A 234 -12.57 12.59 -35.18
C GLY A 234 -13.71 13.40 -35.82
N LYS A 235 -13.50 13.92 -37.04
CA LYS A 235 -14.53 14.71 -37.73
C LYS A 235 -15.28 13.91 -38.77
N CYS A 236 -14.75 12.76 -39.15
CA CYS A 236 -15.19 12.04 -40.33
C CYS A 236 -15.37 10.56 -40.05
N LEU A 237 -16.56 10.04 -40.34
CA LEU A 237 -16.76 8.60 -40.46
C LEU A 237 -16.60 8.22 -41.93
N LEU A 238 -15.58 7.42 -42.25
CA LEU A 238 -15.24 7.05 -43.62
C LEU A 238 -16.18 5.93 -44.09
N GLY A 239 -16.97 6.20 -45.12
CA GLY A 239 -17.84 5.22 -45.75
C GLY A 239 -17.08 4.08 -46.44
N PRO A 240 -17.79 3.00 -46.81
CA PRO A 240 -17.18 1.88 -47.52
C PRO A 240 -16.63 2.30 -48.89
N LYS A 241 -15.54 1.67 -49.33
CA LYS A 241 -14.91 1.95 -50.64
C LYS A 241 -15.88 1.90 -51.82
N ALA A 242 -16.93 1.07 -51.73
CA ALA A 242 -17.97 0.93 -52.75
C ALA A 242 -18.79 2.23 -52.97
N TRP A 243 -18.78 3.17 -52.03
CA TRP A 243 -19.53 4.43 -52.11
C TRP A 243 -18.65 5.60 -52.61
N GLY A 244 -17.54 5.28 -53.27
CA GLY A 244 -16.50 6.21 -53.70
C GLY A 244 -15.56 6.58 -52.54
N GLU A 245 -14.26 6.64 -52.82
CA GLU A 245 -13.15 6.72 -51.84
C GLU A 245 -13.14 7.94 -50.89
N ARG A 246 -14.19 8.77 -50.84
CA ARG A 246 -14.23 10.01 -50.03
C ARG A 246 -15.60 10.35 -49.45
N SER A 247 -16.47 9.37 -49.23
CA SER A 247 -17.74 9.59 -48.55
C SER A 247 -17.49 9.79 -47.05
N CYS A 248 -17.34 11.05 -46.66
CA CYS A 248 -17.17 11.46 -45.27
C CYS A 248 -18.52 11.87 -44.68
N TYR A 249 -18.94 11.19 -43.60
CA TYR A 249 -20.01 11.71 -42.75
C TYR A 249 -19.39 12.63 -41.70
N TYR A 250 -19.92 13.84 -41.58
CA TYR A 250 -19.43 14.87 -40.65
C TYR A 250 -20.41 15.03 -39.49
N ARG A 251 -19.89 15.24 -38.29
CA ARG A 251 -20.71 15.64 -37.16
C ARG A 251 -21.06 17.14 -37.28
N PRO A 252 -22.35 17.54 -37.30
CA PRO A 252 -22.71 18.95 -37.35
C PRO A 252 -22.17 19.69 -36.11
N VAL A 253 -21.51 20.82 -36.36
CA VAL A 253 -20.80 21.64 -35.36
C VAL A 253 -21.72 22.12 -34.23
N ASN A 254 -23.03 22.15 -34.48
CA ASN A 254 -24.03 22.66 -33.53
C ASN A 254 -24.68 21.57 -32.65
N GLU A 255 -24.39 20.28 -32.87
CA GLU A 255 -24.91 19.15 -32.05
C GLU A 255 -23.82 18.42 -31.26
N SER A 256 -22.57 18.48 -31.72
CA SER A 256 -21.48 19.17 -31.02
C SER A 256 -21.38 19.25 -29.48
N SER A 257 -22.01 18.40 -28.64
CA SER A 257 -21.84 18.24 -27.16
C SER A 257 -23.12 18.23 -26.30
N ARG A 258 -24.33 18.12 -26.85
CA ARG A 258 -25.46 17.68 -26.02
C ARG A 258 -25.44 16.14 -25.99
N THR A 259 -25.15 15.59 -24.81
CA THR A 259 -25.17 14.15 -24.42
C THR A 259 -23.97 13.28 -24.84
N ASN A 260 -22.76 13.68 -24.43
CA ASN A 260 -21.85 12.75 -23.76
C ASN A 260 -21.40 13.40 -22.44
N LYS A 261 -22.39 13.75 -21.59
CA LYS A 261 -22.18 13.93 -20.15
C LYS A 261 -22.13 12.54 -19.53
N LEU A 262 -21.02 11.84 -19.73
CA LEU A 262 -20.61 10.76 -18.83
C LEU A 262 -19.41 11.34 -18.08
N ASP A 263 -19.75 11.93 -16.93
CA ASP A 263 -18.89 12.31 -15.82
C ASP A 263 -17.55 12.94 -16.22
N ALA A 264 -17.58 14.27 -16.37
CA ALA A 264 -16.38 15.05 -16.12
C ALA A 264 -16.03 14.86 -14.63
N GLU A 265 -14.86 14.29 -14.36
CA GLU A 265 -14.33 14.18 -13.00
C GLU A 265 -14.25 15.57 -12.33
N PRO A 266 -14.43 15.67 -10.99
CA PRO A 266 -14.80 16.92 -10.32
C PRO A 266 -13.69 17.99 -10.19
N ASN A 267 -12.50 17.76 -10.74
CA ASN A 267 -11.29 18.46 -10.30
C ASN A 267 -10.78 19.59 -11.22
N ASP A 268 -11.42 19.86 -12.37
CA ASP A 268 -11.07 21.03 -13.18
C ASP A 268 -12.05 22.20 -12.91
N ILE A 269 -11.64 23.14 -12.06
CA ILE A 269 -12.42 24.33 -11.70
C ILE A 269 -12.74 25.22 -12.92
N CYS A 270 -11.90 25.27 -13.97
CA CYS A 270 -12.23 26.05 -15.17
C CYS A 270 -13.43 25.46 -15.92
N SER A 271 -13.76 24.16 -15.71
CA SER A 271 -14.92 23.50 -16.33
C SER A 271 -16.26 23.71 -15.59
N LYS A 272 -16.23 24.24 -14.35
CA LYS A 272 -17.43 24.48 -13.51
C LYS A 272 -18.15 25.81 -13.78
N ILE A 273 -17.65 26.64 -14.70
CA ILE A 273 -18.38 27.82 -15.18
C ILE A 273 -19.39 27.34 -16.23
N ILE A 274 -20.60 27.05 -15.77
CA ILE A 274 -21.69 26.53 -16.60
C ILE A 274 -22.43 27.73 -17.20
N GLY A 275 -21.79 28.38 -18.17
CA GLY A 275 -22.44 29.24 -19.15
C GLY A 275 -22.59 30.72 -18.78
N VAL A 276 -22.45 31.55 -19.82
CA VAL A 276 -22.76 32.97 -19.82
C VAL A 276 -24.16 33.14 -20.42
N TRP A 277 -25.10 33.70 -19.67
CA TRP A 277 -26.45 33.98 -20.17
C TRP A 277 -26.59 35.46 -20.52
N ARG A 278 -27.01 35.72 -21.76
CA ARG A 278 -27.31 37.06 -22.28
C ARG A 278 -28.81 37.29 -22.20
N TRP A 279 -29.22 38.36 -21.53
CA TRP A 279 -30.59 38.87 -21.59
C TRP A 279 -30.52 40.30 -22.12
N ASP A 280 -31.07 40.53 -23.31
CA ASP A 280 -31.17 41.86 -23.89
C ASP A 280 -32.52 42.47 -23.49
N ASP A 281 -32.46 43.52 -22.68
CA ASP A 281 -33.55 44.45 -22.44
C ASP A 281 -33.08 45.84 -22.90
N MET A 282 -33.96 46.62 -23.54
CA MET A 282 -33.70 47.57 -24.65
C MET A 282 -32.70 48.74 -24.42
N ALA A 283 -31.89 48.73 -23.36
CA ALA A 283 -30.79 49.69 -23.19
C ALA A 283 -29.53 49.16 -22.47
N ARG A 284 -29.48 47.91 -21.98
CA ARG A 284 -28.35 47.38 -21.20
C ARG A 284 -28.16 45.88 -21.35
N THR A 285 -26.96 45.44 -21.69
CA THR A 285 -26.58 44.02 -21.62
C THR A 285 -26.21 43.67 -20.18
N ILE A 286 -26.91 42.68 -19.62
CA ILE A 286 -26.62 42.13 -18.30
C ILE A 286 -25.99 40.75 -18.49
N THR A 287 -24.75 40.60 -18.05
CA THR A 287 -24.05 39.32 -18.06
C THR A 287 -24.08 38.73 -16.66
N ARG A 288 -24.60 37.50 -16.53
CA ARG A 288 -24.60 36.74 -15.29
C ARG A 288 -23.63 35.57 -15.39
N PHE A 289 -22.82 35.39 -14.35
CA PHE A 289 -21.91 34.26 -14.20
C PHE A 289 -22.54 33.24 -13.26
N TYR A 290 -22.52 31.97 -13.66
CA TYR A 290 -23.02 30.87 -12.86
C TYR A 290 -21.88 29.91 -12.52
N VAL A 291 -21.81 29.52 -11.24
CA VAL A 291 -20.95 28.45 -10.75
C VAL A 291 -21.84 27.48 -9.98
N ASP A 292 -21.83 26.22 -10.36
CA ASP A 292 -22.69 25.17 -9.80
C ASP A 292 -24.19 25.55 -9.76
N GLY A 293 -24.65 26.27 -10.80
CA GLY A 293 -26.05 26.70 -10.94
C GLY A 293 -26.45 27.94 -10.13
N LYS A 294 -25.54 28.58 -9.39
CA LYS A 294 -25.81 29.81 -8.63
C LYS A 294 -25.17 31.04 -9.28
N VAL A 295 -25.87 32.17 -9.29
CA VAL A 295 -25.36 33.45 -9.82
C VAL A 295 -24.30 34.00 -8.87
N VAL A 296 -23.05 34.09 -9.32
CA VAL A 296 -21.92 34.61 -8.52
C VAL A 296 -21.58 36.06 -8.85
N SER A 297 -22.01 36.57 -10.01
CA SER A 297 -21.80 37.97 -10.39
C SER A 297 -22.83 38.45 -11.41
N LYS A 298 -23.25 39.72 -11.28
CA LYS A 298 -24.12 40.44 -12.22
C LYS A 298 -23.41 41.71 -12.65
N ASN A 299 -22.87 41.72 -13.86
CA ASN A 299 -22.23 42.91 -14.41
C ASN A 299 -23.08 43.52 -15.54
N ILE A 300 -23.16 44.84 -15.54
CA ILE A 300 -23.78 45.63 -16.61
C ILE A 300 -22.64 46.14 -17.48
N LEU A 301 -22.37 45.47 -18.59
CA LEU A 301 -21.33 45.88 -19.54
C LEU A 301 -21.98 46.44 -20.80
N LYS A 302 -21.39 47.51 -21.36
CA LYS A 302 -21.83 48.14 -22.61
C LYS A 302 -21.07 47.63 -23.84
N SER A 303 -20.17 46.66 -23.69
CA SER A 303 -19.30 46.18 -24.78
C SER A 303 -19.15 44.67 -24.78
N GLU A 304 -19.06 44.08 -25.97
CA GLU A 304 -18.82 42.66 -26.19
C GLU A 304 -17.32 42.31 -26.03
N GLY A 305 -17.02 41.12 -25.50
CA GLY A 305 -15.64 40.65 -25.30
C GLY A 305 -15.53 39.14 -25.09
N LYS A 306 -14.34 38.60 -25.33
CA LYS A 306 -13.98 37.18 -25.14
C LYS A 306 -13.36 37.01 -23.75
N TRP A 307 -13.74 35.95 -23.04
CA TRP A 307 -13.20 35.61 -21.72
C TRP A 307 -12.29 34.38 -21.81
N GLU A 308 -11.14 34.42 -21.14
CA GLU A 308 -10.17 33.31 -21.11
C GLU A 308 -9.71 33.05 -19.66
N CYS A 309 -9.69 31.75 -19.26
CA CYS A 309 -9.15 31.28 -17.97
C CYS A 309 -7.62 31.38 -18.04
N ILE A 310 -6.99 32.23 -17.22
CA ILE A 310 -5.53 32.40 -17.26
C ILE A 310 -4.84 31.41 -16.31
N ASN A 311 -5.42 31.21 -15.12
CA ASN A 311 -4.84 30.36 -14.09
C ASN A 311 -5.95 29.76 -13.22
N ALA A 312 -6.09 28.43 -13.26
CA ALA A 312 -7.10 27.69 -12.52
C ALA A 312 -6.85 27.69 -11.00
N GLN A 313 -5.60 27.71 -10.55
CA GLN A 313 -5.21 27.68 -9.14
C GLN A 313 -5.52 29.00 -8.45
N ASN A 314 -5.26 30.12 -9.13
CA ASN A 314 -5.50 31.46 -8.59
C ASN A 314 -6.87 32.04 -8.99
N ARG A 315 -7.70 31.24 -9.68
CA ARG A 315 -9.06 31.61 -10.11
C ARG A 315 -9.13 32.95 -10.87
N THR A 316 -8.13 33.25 -11.71
CA THR A 316 -8.03 34.52 -12.45
C THR A 316 -8.47 34.40 -13.91
N PHE A 317 -9.25 35.37 -14.38
CA PHE A 317 -9.78 35.46 -15.74
C PHE A 317 -9.40 36.78 -16.40
N THR A 318 -9.26 36.78 -17.73
CA THR A 318 -9.17 38.03 -18.51
C THR A 318 -10.35 38.15 -19.47
N MET A 319 -10.85 39.38 -19.63
CA MET A 319 -11.75 39.76 -20.70
C MET A 319 -10.99 40.62 -21.72
N SER A 320 -11.08 40.28 -23.01
CA SER A 320 -10.63 41.12 -24.11
C SER A 320 -11.84 41.67 -24.88
N THR A 321 -12.00 42.99 -24.90
CA THR A 321 -13.11 43.66 -25.60
C THR A 321 -12.72 44.08 -27.01
N TRP A 322 -13.64 43.96 -27.96
CA TRP A 322 -13.32 44.08 -29.40
C TRP A 322 -13.24 45.50 -29.96
N ASN A 323 -13.33 46.56 -29.15
CA ASN A 323 -13.29 47.94 -29.66
C ASN A 323 -12.12 48.78 -29.11
N ASN A 324 -11.30 49.28 -30.06
CA ASN A 324 -10.24 50.27 -29.95
C ASN A 324 -8.95 49.90 -29.17
N LYS A 325 -7.99 49.27 -29.88
CA LYS A 325 -6.51 49.32 -29.71
C LYS A 325 -5.87 49.28 -28.30
N ARG A 326 -6.61 48.93 -27.24
CA ARG A 326 -6.05 48.71 -25.90
C ARG A 326 -6.75 47.52 -25.26
N ASP A 327 -5.98 46.46 -25.03
CA ASP A 327 -6.42 45.36 -24.20
C ASP A 327 -6.61 45.86 -22.76
N VAL A 328 -7.87 45.92 -22.31
CA VAL A 328 -8.16 46.19 -20.90
C VAL A 328 -8.15 44.86 -20.18
N LYS A 329 -7.03 44.53 -19.54
CA LYS A 329 -6.94 43.35 -18.67
C LYS A 329 -7.65 43.66 -17.35
N MET A 330 -8.84 43.10 -17.18
CA MET A 330 -9.47 42.96 -15.88
C MET A 330 -9.11 41.60 -15.30
N SER A 331 -8.60 41.56 -14.08
CA SER A 331 -8.43 40.34 -13.29
C SER A 331 -9.44 40.41 -12.14
N ILE A 332 -10.17 39.33 -11.91
CA ILE A 332 -11.09 39.19 -10.79
C ILE A 332 -10.66 37.94 -10.04
N SER A 333 -10.33 38.08 -8.75
CA SER A 333 -10.12 36.93 -7.88
C SER A 333 -11.46 36.47 -7.30
N MET A 334 -11.66 35.15 -7.22
CA MET A 334 -12.86 34.57 -6.61
C MET A 334 -12.95 34.85 -5.10
N ASP A 335 -11.83 35.03 -4.42
CA ASP A 335 -11.81 35.36 -2.98
C ASP A 335 -12.43 36.75 -2.73
N GLU A 336 -12.31 37.68 -3.68
CA GLU A 336 -12.98 38.98 -3.63
C GLU A 336 -14.50 38.84 -3.78
N ILE A 337 -14.97 37.94 -4.64
CA ILE A 337 -16.41 37.70 -4.89
C ILE A 337 -17.10 37.09 -3.66
N GLU A 338 -16.46 36.09 -3.03
CA GLU A 338 -17.00 35.42 -1.84
C GLU A 338 -17.12 36.39 -0.65
N SER A 339 -16.20 37.36 -0.52
CA SER A 339 -16.28 38.40 0.52
C SER A 339 -17.42 39.42 0.32
N THR A 340 -17.79 39.73 -0.94
CA THR A 340 -18.86 40.69 -1.26
C THR A 340 -20.27 40.14 -1.11
N ASN A 341 -20.47 38.83 -1.14
CA ASN A 341 -21.80 38.22 -0.93
C ASN A 341 -22.28 38.29 0.53
N ALA A 342 -21.43 38.72 1.47
CA ALA A 342 -21.81 38.95 2.86
C ALA A 342 -22.54 40.29 3.10
N LEU A 343 -22.51 41.23 2.15
CA LEU A 343 -23.17 42.54 2.28
C LEU A 343 -23.86 42.93 0.98
N PHE A 344 -25.18 42.80 0.93
CA PHE A 344 -25.99 43.35 -0.15
C PHE A 344 -25.84 44.87 -0.20
N GLY A 345 -25.17 45.40 -1.23
CA GLY A 345 -25.28 46.83 -1.59
C GLY A 345 -24.05 47.55 -2.10
N THR A 346 -22.89 46.92 -2.32
CA THR A 346 -21.68 47.65 -2.74
C THR A 346 -21.26 47.40 -4.19
N LYS A 347 -20.95 48.51 -4.88
CA LYS A 347 -20.39 48.58 -6.24
C LYS A 347 -19.02 47.90 -6.24
N ILE A 348 -18.84 46.86 -7.06
CA ILE A 348 -17.51 46.27 -7.31
C ILE A 348 -16.68 47.31 -8.07
N VAL A 349 -15.60 47.80 -7.45
CA VAL A 349 -14.66 48.73 -8.08
C VAL A 349 -13.56 47.90 -8.76
N ALA A 350 -13.67 47.73 -10.07
CA ALA A 350 -12.62 47.09 -10.85
C ALA A 350 -11.39 48.01 -10.93
N ARG A 351 -10.21 47.50 -10.57
CA ARG A 351 -8.94 48.23 -10.72
C ARG A 351 -8.42 48.07 -12.15
N LYS A 352 -8.17 49.18 -12.83
CA LYS A 352 -7.49 49.20 -14.12
C LYS A 352 -5.99 48.97 -13.87
N ILE A 353 -5.46 47.84 -14.33
CA ILE A 353 -4.03 47.57 -14.26
C ILE A 353 -3.39 48.13 -15.54
N SER A 354 -2.52 49.15 -15.39
CA SER A 354 -1.77 49.71 -16.51
C SER A 354 -0.65 48.74 -16.92
N SER A 355 -0.39 48.61 -18.22
CA SER A 355 0.74 47.85 -18.75
C SER A 355 2.08 48.54 -18.52
N ASN A 356 2.08 49.77 -17.98
CA ASN A 356 3.30 50.50 -17.60
C ASN A 356 3.58 50.35 -16.09
N PRO A 357 4.66 49.66 -15.68
CA PRO A 357 4.92 49.34 -14.28
C PRO A 357 5.14 50.56 -13.36
N GLU A 358 5.59 51.70 -13.89
CA GLU A 358 5.82 52.92 -13.09
C GLU A 358 4.53 53.61 -12.61
N GLU A 359 3.41 53.47 -13.35
CA GLU A 359 2.12 54.03 -12.94
C GLU A 359 1.49 53.24 -11.79
N ASN A 360 1.74 51.93 -11.72
CA ASN A 360 1.19 51.06 -10.67
C ASN A 360 1.82 51.35 -9.30
N ILE A 361 3.07 51.83 -9.25
CA ILE A 361 3.79 52.16 -8.00
C ILE A 361 3.28 53.46 -7.36
N LYS A 362 2.81 54.44 -8.16
CA LYS A 362 2.24 55.70 -7.62
C LYS A 362 0.85 55.50 -7.01
N SER A 363 0.05 54.59 -7.57
CA SER A 363 -1.28 54.25 -7.03
C SER A 363 -1.25 53.57 -5.66
N ALA A 364 -0.16 52.86 -5.32
CA ALA A 364 -0.06 52.14 -4.05
C ALA A 364 0.29 53.04 -2.85
N LYS A 365 0.84 54.24 -3.08
CA LYS A 365 1.26 55.16 -2.01
C LYS A 365 0.16 56.08 -1.45
N SER A 366 -1.04 56.11 -2.07
CA SER A 366 -2.13 57.02 -1.69
C SER A 366 -3.17 56.41 -0.75
N SER A 367 -3.07 55.13 -0.36
CA SER A 367 -4.09 54.42 0.41
C SER A 367 -3.71 54.09 1.87
N HIS A 368 -2.83 54.88 2.49
CA HIS A 368 -2.57 54.82 3.93
C HIS A 368 -2.65 56.23 4.55
N LEU A 369 -3.80 56.52 5.14
CA LEU A 369 -4.05 57.34 6.34
C LEU A 369 -5.53 57.12 6.72
N PRO A 370 -5.87 57.15 8.02
CA PRO A 370 -6.95 56.35 8.63
C PRO A 370 -8.36 56.63 8.13
#